data_AF-A0A8D8AJZ1-F1
#
_entry.id   AF-A0A8D8AJZ1-F1
#
_cell.length_a   1.000
_cell.length_b   1.000
_cell.length_c   1.000
_cell.angle_alpha   90.00
_cell.angle_beta   90.00
_cell.angle_gamma   90.00
#
_symmetry.space_group_name_H-M   'P 1'
#
loop_
_entity.id
_entity.type
_entity.pdbx_description
1 polymer ?
#
loop_
_entity_poly.entity_id
_entity_poly.type
_entity_poly.pdbx_seq_one_letter_code
_entity_poly.pdbx_strand_id
1 'polypeptide(L)'
;ESWAELFLLNAIQWCMPIETSACTLFSLNEHCSSVNNSGIFKPGQLAQDLRVLNDTLCRFKSVMVDPAEFACMKAIVLFRSEARGLKDPVQIENLQDQAQVMLAQHSRTQFPGQIARFGRLLLMLPLLRIINSHKIESIYFQKTIGNTPMEKVLCDMYKN
;
A
#
# COMPACT_ATOMS: atom_id res chain seq x y z
N GLU A 1 7.35 -0.27 -10.17
CA GLU A 1 7.69 0.55 -8.99
C GLU A 1 6.88 0.08 -7.77
N SER A 2 7.28 0.41 -6.54
CA SER A 2 6.58 0.06 -5.29
C SER A 2 5.70 1.19 -4.73
N TRP A 3 5.58 2.31 -5.45
CA TRP A 3 4.93 3.53 -4.96
C TRP A 3 3.46 3.31 -4.57
N ALA A 4 2.72 2.53 -5.36
CA ALA A 4 1.29 2.30 -5.11
C ALA A 4 1.07 1.55 -3.79
N GLU A 5 1.93 0.58 -3.49
CA GLU A 5 1.88 -0.17 -2.23
C GLU A 5 2.27 0.70 -1.04
N LEU A 6 3.28 1.57 -1.21
CA LEU A 6 3.67 2.54 -0.17
C LEU A 6 2.56 3.56 0.09
N PHE A 7 1.90 4.05 -0.96
CA PHE A 7 0.74 4.92 -0.85
C PHE A 7 -0.39 4.21 -0.07
N LEU A 8 -0.73 2.98 -0.45
CA LEU A 8 -1.78 2.21 0.22
C LEU A 8 -1.43 1.92 1.69
N LEU A 9 -0.19 1.57 2.02
CA LEU A 9 0.23 1.38 3.41
C LEU A 9 0.09 2.67 4.23
N ASN A 10 0.44 3.83 3.66
CA ASN A 10 0.26 5.12 4.33
C ASN A 10 -1.23 5.47 4.52
N ALA A 11 -2.02 5.30 3.47
CA ALA A 11 -3.47 5.50 3.48
C ALA A 11 -4.14 4.63 4.55
N ILE A 12 -3.85 3.33 4.54
CA ILE A 12 -4.38 2.38 5.53
C ILE A 12 -3.95 2.77 6.94
N GLN A 13 -2.67 3.07 7.16
CA GLN A 13 -2.17 3.48 8.48
C GLN A 13 -2.90 4.73 9.00
N TRP A 14 -3.13 5.72 8.12
CA TRP A 14 -3.87 6.93 8.48
C TRP A 14 -5.34 6.64 8.81
N CYS A 15 -5.93 5.61 8.19
CA CYS A 15 -7.30 5.18 8.46
C CYS A 15 -7.45 4.22 9.66
N MET A 16 -6.35 3.77 10.28
CA MET A 16 -6.39 2.88 11.46
C MET A 16 -7.20 3.45 12.65
N PRO A 17 -7.03 4.72 13.07
CA PRO A 17 -7.80 5.28 14.18
C PRO A 17 -9.25 5.65 13.82
N ILE A 18 -9.60 5.66 12.53
CA ILE A 18 -10.92 6.09 12.05
C ILE A 18 -11.87 4.88 12.07
N GLU A 19 -13.13 5.04 12.46
CA GLU A 19 -14.13 3.97 12.28
C GLU A 19 -14.28 3.60 10.79
N THR A 20 -14.47 2.32 10.48
CA THR A 20 -14.55 1.87 9.08
C THR A 20 -15.70 2.50 8.32
N SER A 21 -16.84 2.74 8.97
CA SER A 21 -18.00 3.47 8.43
C SER A 21 -17.71 4.93 8.10
N ALA A 22 -16.79 5.57 8.82
CA ALA A 22 -16.41 6.97 8.63
C ALA A 22 -15.24 7.15 7.64
N CYS A 23 -14.59 6.05 7.22
CA CYS A 23 -13.50 6.09 6.27
C CYS A 23 -14.02 6.25 4.83
N THR A 24 -13.97 7.47 4.30
CA THR A 24 -14.43 7.76 2.94
C THR A 24 -13.39 7.41 1.86
N LEU A 25 -12.11 7.32 2.24
CA LEU A 25 -10.99 7.09 1.32
C LEU A 25 -11.15 5.85 0.42
N PHE A 26 -11.82 4.81 0.90
CA PHE A 26 -12.12 3.59 0.15
C PHE A 26 -13.61 3.46 -0.23
N SER A 27 -14.40 4.52 -0.02
CA SER A 27 -15.83 4.56 -0.29
C SER A 27 -16.12 4.90 -1.75
N LEU A 28 -17.05 4.15 -2.34
CA LEU A 28 -17.50 4.36 -3.71
C LEU A 28 -18.07 5.77 -3.94
N ASN A 29 -18.75 6.34 -2.94
CA ASN A 29 -19.44 7.62 -3.10
C ASN A 29 -18.48 8.79 -3.33
N GLU A 30 -17.24 8.71 -2.83
CA GLU A 30 -16.24 9.75 -3.02
C GLU A 30 -15.60 9.71 -4.42
N HIS A 31 -15.55 8.52 -5.02
CA HIS A 31 -14.82 8.26 -6.27
C HIS A 31 -15.71 8.17 -7.52
N CYS A 32 -17.01 7.91 -7.38
CA CYS A 32 -17.96 7.80 -8.50
C CYS A 32 -17.96 9.02 -9.43
N SER A 33 -17.93 10.23 -8.86
CA SER A 33 -17.94 11.48 -9.63
C SER A 33 -16.61 11.76 -10.34
N SER A 34 -15.53 11.11 -9.91
CA SER A 34 -14.16 11.34 -10.37
C SER A 34 -13.81 10.53 -11.63
N VAL A 35 -14.35 9.32 -11.73
CA VAL A 35 -13.84 8.28 -12.62
C VAL A 35 -14.65 8.13 -13.92
N ASN A 36 -15.87 8.69 -13.99
CA ASN A 36 -16.76 8.52 -15.14
C ASN A 36 -16.22 9.05 -16.49
N ASN A 37 -15.15 9.85 -16.51
CA ASN A 37 -14.61 10.46 -17.73
C ASN A 37 -13.38 9.77 -18.32
N SER A 38 -12.74 8.80 -17.65
CA SER A 38 -11.41 8.34 -18.06
C SER A 38 -11.40 7.12 -18.99
N GLY A 39 -12.50 6.38 -19.12
CA GLY A 39 -12.55 5.14 -19.92
C GLY A 39 -11.65 4.00 -19.40
N ILE A 40 -10.96 4.22 -18.27
CA ILE A 40 -10.03 3.27 -17.65
C ILE A 40 -10.77 2.10 -16.98
N PHE A 41 -11.98 2.36 -16.48
CA PHE A 41 -12.79 1.38 -15.78
C PHE A 41 -13.94 0.90 -16.66
N LYS A 42 -14.05 -0.42 -16.79
CA LYS A 42 -15.27 -1.06 -17.30
C LYS A 42 -16.43 -0.79 -16.34
N PRO A 43 -17.69 -0.81 -16.82
CA PRO A 43 -18.85 -0.65 -15.95
C PRO A 43 -18.78 -1.58 -14.73
N GLY A 44 -18.93 -1.04 -13.53
CA GLY A 44 -18.86 -1.80 -12.27
C GLY A 44 -17.45 -2.16 -11.77
N GLN A 45 -16.40 -2.01 -12.57
CA GLN A 45 -15.03 -2.37 -12.17
C GLN A 45 -14.50 -1.49 -11.03
N LEU A 46 -14.80 -0.19 -11.05
CA LEU A 46 -14.41 0.73 -9.98
C LEU A 46 -14.98 0.30 -8.62
N ALA A 47 -16.26 -0.09 -8.59
CA ALA A 47 -16.92 -0.54 -7.37
C ALA A 47 -16.31 -1.84 -6.84
N GLN A 48 -15.90 -2.75 -7.74
CA GLN A 48 -15.18 -3.96 -7.36
C GLN A 48 -13.78 -3.65 -6.81
N ASP A 49 -13.03 -2.77 -7.48
CA ASP A 49 -11.67 -2.41 -7.06
C ASP A 49 -11.69 -1.71 -5.69
N LEU A 50 -12.62 -0.79 -5.46
CA LEU A 50 -12.79 -0.12 -4.16
C LEU A 50 -13.24 -1.09 -3.05
N ARG A 51 -14.08 -2.07 -3.38
CA ARG A 51 -14.44 -3.13 -2.42
C ARG A 51 -13.20 -3.92 -1.99
N VAL A 52 -12.34 -4.32 -2.93
CA VAL A 52 -11.09 -5.01 -2.63
C VAL A 52 -10.17 -4.16 -1.74
N LEU A 53 -10.07 -2.86 -2.01
CA LEU A 53 -9.27 -1.96 -1.17
C LEU A 53 -9.86 -1.80 0.24
N ASN A 54 -11.19 -1.69 0.35
CA ASN A 54 -11.87 -1.63 1.64
C ASN A 54 -11.74 -2.94 2.44
N ASP A 55 -11.83 -4.09 1.79
CA ASP A 55 -11.60 -5.39 2.43
C ASP A 55 -10.15 -5.52 2.92
N THR A 56 -9.21 -4.96 2.16
CA THR A 56 -7.80 -4.86 2.55
C THR A 56 -7.64 -4.00 3.81
N LEU A 57 -8.25 -2.79 3.85
CA LEU A 57 -8.26 -1.96 5.06
C LEU A 57 -8.83 -2.71 6.27
N CYS A 58 -9.98 -3.37 6.10
CA CYS A 58 -10.62 -4.16 7.16
C CYS A 58 -9.67 -5.26 7.67
N ARG A 59 -8.89 -5.89 6.79
CA ARG A 59 -7.90 -6.90 7.18
C ARG A 59 -6.81 -6.30 8.08
N PHE A 60 -6.25 -5.15 7.71
CA PHE A 60 -5.26 -4.46 8.54
C PHE A 60 -5.82 -4.04 9.91
N LYS A 61 -7.06 -3.53 9.95
CA LYS A 61 -7.74 -3.22 11.22
C LYS A 61 -7.97 -4.47 12.07
N SER A 62 -8.43 -5.57 11.48
CA SER A 62 -8.69 -6.82 12.23
C SER A 62 -7.44 -7.42 12.87
N VAL A 63 -6.27 -7.21 12.25
CA VAL A 63 -4.98 -7.65 12.78
C VAL A 63 -4.43 -6.63 13.79
N MET A 64 -5.01 -5.43 13.87
CA MET A 64 -4.52 -4.32 14.70
C MET A 64 -3.04 -4.06 14.41
N VAL A 65 -2.71 -3.85 13.13
CA VAL A 65 -1.33 -3.54 12.72
C VAL A 65 -0.89 -2.24 13.37
N ASP A 66 0.21 -2.27 14.10
CA ASP A 66 0.69 -1.09 14.83
C ASP A 66 1.64 -0.22 13.98
N PRO A 67 1.97 1.02 14.41
CA PRO A 67 2.85 1.90 13.64
C PRO A 67 4.25 1.35 13.36
N ALA A 68 4.83 0.54 14.26
CA ALA A 68 6.16 -0.04 14.07
C ALA A 68 6.13 -1.17 13.04
N GLU A 69 5.06 -1.96 13.03
CA GLU A 69 4.81 -2.98 12.00
C GLU A 69 4.58 -2.32 10.64
N PHE A 70 3.83 -1.23 10.56
CA PHE A 70 3.70 -0.44 9.32
C PHE A 70 5.05 0.07 8.82
N ALA A 71 5.91 0.57 9.70
CA ALA A 71 7.24 1.04 9.32
C ALA A 71 8.08 -0.09 8.69
N CYS A 72 8.09 -1.27 9.30
CA CYS A 72 8.81 -2.43 8.77
C CYS A 72 8.19 -2.93 7.45
N MET A 73 6.86 -3.00 7.36
CA MET A 73 6.16 -3.39 6.13
C MET A 73 6.46 -2.45 4.96
N LYS A 74 6.51 -1.12 5.21
CA LYS A 74 6.92 -0.13 4.21
C LYS A 74 8.38 -0.35 3.77
N ALA A 75 9.29 -0.61 4.72
CA ALA A 75 10.68 -0.91 4.40
C ALA A 75 10.82 -2.17 3.54
N ILE A 76 10.10 -3.24 3.86
CA ILE A 76 10.07 -4.48 3.06
C ILE A 76 9.55 -4.21 1.64
N VAL A 77 8.50 -3.41 1.49
CA VAL A 77 7.94 -3.02 0.19
C VAL A 77 8.90 -2.15 -0.62
N LEU A 78 9.64 -1.27 0.06
CA LEU A 78 10.57 -0.30 -0.51
C LEU A 78 11.85 -0.96 -1.02
N PHE A 79 12.50 -1.80 -0.19
CA PHE A 79 13.75 -2.45 -0.53
C PHE A 79 13.49 -3.69 -1.39
N ARG A 80 13.60 -3.55 -2.71
CA ARG A 80 13.50 -4.66 -3.67
C ARG A 80 14.78 -4.78 -4.47
N SER A 81 15.52 -5.87 -4.29
CA SER A 81 16.78 -6.11 -5.00
C SER A 81 16.58 -6.32 -6.51
N GLU A 82 15.36 -6.62 -6.95
CA GLU A 82 15.00 -6.80 -8.35
C GLU A 82 14.65 -5.48 -9.06
N ALA A 83 14.71 -4.35 -8.36
CA ALA A 83 14.46 -3.04 -8.96
C ALA A 83 15.51 -2.71 -10.04
N ARG A 84 15.05 -2.15 -11.16
CA ARG A 84 15.94 -1.77 -12.26
C ARG A 84 16.80 -0.57 -11.88
N GLY A 85 18.07 -0.57 -12.30
CA GLY A 85 18.98 0.57 -12.11
C GLY A 85 19.62 0.66 -10.72
N LEU A 86 19.53 -0.39 -9.91
CA LEU A 86 20.25 -0.46 -8.64
C LEU A 86 21.77 -0.56 -8.87
N LYS A 87 22.53 0.22 -8.09
CA LYS A 87 24.00 0.15 -8.07
C LYS A 87 24.51 -1.07 -7.30
N ASP A 88 23.84 -1.40 -6.21
CA ASP A 88 24.19 -2.51 -5.33
C ASP A 88 22.91 -3.28 -4.90
N PRO A 89 22.47 -4.26 -5.71
CA PRO A 89 21.31 -5.09 -5.39
C PRO A 89 21.47 -5.88 -4.09
N VAL A 90 22.70 -6.30 -3.75
CA VAL A 90 23.00 -7.10 -2.54
C VAL A 90 22.80 -6.26 -1.29
N GLN A 91 23.22 -4.99 -1.31
CA GLN A 91 22.93 -4.09 -0.20
C GLN A 91 21.42 -3.88 -0.01
N ILE A 92 20.65 -3.78 -1.09
CA ILE A 92 19.18 -3.64 -1.01
C ILE A 92 18.52 -4.91 -0.44
N GLU A 93 18.99 -6.09 -0.84
CA GLU A 93 18.55 -7.37 -0.27
C GLU A 93 18.81 -7.43 1.24
N ASN A 94 20.02 -7.07 1.68
CA ASN A 94 20.38 -7.02 3.11
C ASN A 94 19.49 -6.06 3.91
N LEU A 95 19.11 -4.91 3.34
CA LEU A 95 18.19 -3.97 3.97
C LEU A 95 16.76 -4.53 4.07
N GLN A 96 16.31 -5.27 3.04
CA GLN A 96 15.03 -5.96 3.08
C GLN A 96 15.02 -7.04 4.18
N ASP A 97 16.07 -7.85 4.27
CA ASP A 97 16.24 -8.88 5.30
C ASP A 97 16.23 -8.27 6.70
N GLN A 98 16.95 -7.16 6.90
CA GLN A 98 16.95 -6.45 8.17
C GLN A 98 15.53 -5.98 8.56
N ALA A 99 14.75 -5.45 7.60
CA ALA A 99 13.37 -5.05 7.85
C ALA A 99 12.47 -6.24 8.24
N GLN A 100 12.67 -7.41 7.64
CA GLN A 100 11.96 -8.64 8.01
C GLN A 100 12.32 -9.11 9.43
N VAL A 101 13.61 -9.10 9.77
CA VAL A 101 14.09 -9.44 11.12
C VAL A 101 13.49 -8.51 12.16
N MET A 102 13.49 -7.20 11.90
CA MET A 102 12.89 -6.20 12.79
C MET A 102 11.39 -6.44 12.98
N LEU A 103 10.65 -6.73 11.90
CA LEU A 103 9.24 -7.06 11.99
C LEU A 103 8.99 -8.32 12.84
N ALA A 104 9.77 -9.39 12.60
CA ALA A 104 9.63 -10.64 13.35
C ALA A 104 9.94 -10.48 14.84
N GLN A 105 11.00 -9.72 15.17
CA GLN A 105 11.38 -9.43 16.55
C GLN A 105 10.32 -8.59 17.25
N HIS A 106 9.82 -7.53 16.59
CA HIS A 106 8.78 -6.67 17.14
C HIS A 106 7.49 -7.45 17.38
N SER A 107 7.00 -8.19 16.38
CA SER A 107 5.77 -8.98 16.51
C SER A 107 5.87 -10.02 17.62
N ARG A 108 7.03 -10.69 17.78
CA ARG A 108 7.24 -11.67 18.87
C ARG A 108 7.26 -11.01 20.25
N THR A 109 7.84 -9.83 20.36
CA THR A 109 8.02 -9.12 21.63
C THR A 109 6.72 -8.45 22.08
N GLN A 110 6.03 -7.76 21.16
CA GLN A 110 4.79 -7.04 21.47
C GLN A 110 3.55 -7.93 21.48
N PHE A 111 3.54 -9.02 20.70
CA PHE A 111 2.39 -9.92 20.58
C PHE A 111 2.78 -11.40 20.82
N PRO A 112 3.31 -11.76 22.00
CA PRO A 112 3.83 -13.11 22.27
C PRO A 112 2.78 -14.22 22.13
N GLY A 113 1.50 -13.90 22.34
CA GLY A 113 0.39 -14.85 22.13
C GLY A 113 -0.01 -15.07 20.67
N GLN A 114 0.53 -14.29 19.72
CA GLN A 114 0.21 -14.37 18.30
C GLN A 114 1.40 -14.91 17.50
N ILE A 115 1.72 -16.19 17.70
CA ILE A 115 2.93 -16.84 17.13
C ILE A 115 3.00 -16.71 15.59
N ALA A 116 1.85 -16.75 14.91
CA ALA A 116 1.76 -16.63 13.46
C ALA A 116 1.69 -15.18 12.93
N ARG A 117 1.85 -14.15 13.78
CA ARG A 117 1.63 -12.75 13.41
C ARG A 117 2.58 -12.28 12.32
N PHE A 118 3.88 -12.54 12.44
CA PHE A 118 4.88 -12.17 11.44
C PHE A 118 4.50 -12.69 10.04
N GLY A 119 4.23 -14.00 9.93
CA GLY A 119 3.82 -14.61 8.66
C GLY A 119 2.50 -14.03 8.14
N ARG A 120 1.53 -13.75 9.02
CA ARG A 120 0.26 -13.11 8.64
C ARG A 120 0.48 -11.71 8.06
N LEU A 121 1.37 -10.91 8.64
CA LEU A 121 1.71 -9.57 8.15
C LEU A 121 2.39 -9.64 6.78
N LEU A 122 3.32 -10.58 6.58
CA LEU A 122 3.94 -10.79 5.27
C LEU A 122 2.91 -11.19 4.20
N LEU A 123 1.96 -12.07 4.54
CA LEU A 123 0.88 -12.50 3.63
C LEU A 123 -0.13 -11.39 3.31
N MET A 124 -0.10 -10.26 4.03
CA MET A 124 -0.93 -9.10 3.71
C MET A 124 -0.27 -8.19 2.67
N LEU A 125 1.05 -8.23 2.48
CA LEU A 125 1.74 -7.40 1.49
C LEU A 125 1.28 -7.67 0.04
N PRO A 126 1.07 -8.92 -0.41
CA PRO A 126 0.55 -9.18 -1.74
C PRO A 126 -0.86 -8.61 -1.99
N LEU A 127 -1.67 -8.41 -0.93
CA LEU A 127 -3.02 -7.85 -1.07
C LEU A 127 -2.99 -6.42 -1.64
N LEU A 128 -1.92 -5.68 -1.35
CA LEU A 128 -1.70 -4.32 -1.85
C LEU A 128 -1.45 -4.26 -3.37
N ARG A 129 -1.18 -5.41 -4.01
CA ARG A 129 -0.89 -5.51 -5.46
C ARG A 129 -2.08 -5.99 -6.29
N ILE A 130 -3.19 -6.35 -5.66
CA ILE A 130 -4.39 -6.83 -6.37
C ILE A 130 -4.91 -5.74 -7.31
N ILE A 131 -4.86 -4.48 -6.86
CA ILE A 131 -5.16 -3.31 -7.68
C ILE A 131 -3.85 -2.75 -8.22
N ASN A 132 -3.70 -2.72 -9.55
CA ASN A 132 -2.48 -2.24 -10.18
C ASN A 132 -2.28 -0.73 -9.99
N SER A 133 -1.04 -0.26 -10.16
CA SER A 133 -0.66 1.15 -9.95
C SER A 133 -1.45 2.13 -10.81
N HIS A 134 -1.74 1.80 -12.08
CA HIS A 134 -2.53 2.68 -12.97
C HIS A 134 -3.95 2.91 -12.44
N LYS A 135 -4.60 1.87 -11.90
CA LYS A 135 -5.92 2.01 -11.28
C LYS A 135 -5.84 2.85 -9.99
N ILE A 136 -4.81 2.64 -9.16
CA ILE A 136 -4.57 3.46 -7.96
C ILE A 136 -4.37 4.93 -8.34
N GLU A 137 -3.56 5.21 -9.36
CA GLU A 137 -3.35 6.55 -9.91
C GLU A 137 -4.68 7.18 -10.36
N SER A 138 -5.47 6.41 -11.11
CA SER A 138 -6.77 6.88 -11.63
C SER A 138 -7.77 7.20 -10.52
N ILE A 139 -7.79 6.39 -9.46
CA ILE A 139 -8.72 6.58 -8.32
C ILE A 139 -8.31 7.80 -7.50
N TYR A 140 -7.02 7.90 -7.12
CA TYR A 140 -6.59 8.83 -6.07
C TYR A 140 -5.90 10.10 -6.57
N PHE A 141 -5.33 10.08 -7.79
CA PHE A 141 -4.41 11.13 -8.22
C PHE A 141 -4.82 11.81 -9.54
N GLN A 142 -5.65 11.18 -10.37
CA GLN A 142 -6.03 11.73 -11.68
C GLN A 142 -6.59 13.16 -11.63
N LYS A 143 -7.34 13.51 -10.57
CA LYS A 143 -7.84 14.88 -10.37
C LYS A 143 -6.73 15.90 -10.11
N THR A 144 -5.63 15.48 -9.49
CA THR A 144 -4.56 16.36 -9.02
C THR A 144 -3.43 16.48 -10.05
N ILE A 145 -3.02 15.37 -10.66
CA ILE A 145 -1.87 15.32 -11.60
C ILE A 145 -2.28 15.17 -13.06
N GLY A 146 -3.59 15.07 -13.34
CA GLY A 146 -4.12 14.91 -14.68
C GLY A 146 -3.69 13.58 -15.32
N ASN A 147 -3.21 13.65 -16.56
CA ASN A 147 -2.70 12.50 -17.31
C ASN A 147 -1.19 12.28 -17.14
N THR A 148 -0.56 12.95 -16.17
CA THR A 148 0.87 12.78 -15.89
C THR A 148 1.06 11.49 -15.08
N PRO A 149 1.80 10.49 -15.57
CA PRO A 149 2.03 9.25 -14.82
C PRO A 149 2.68 9.54 -13.47
N MET A 150 2.22 8.87 -12.42
CA MET A 150 2.76 9.04 -11.08
C MET A 150 4.27 8.79 -11.03
N GLU A 151 4.77 7.83 -11.80
CA GLU A 151 6.19 7.52 -11.91
C GLU A 151 7.00 8.74 -12.37
N LYS A 152 6.46 9.54 -13.29
CA LYS A 152 7.12 10.77 -13.76
C LYS A 152 7.16 11.82 -12.67
N VAL A 153 6.06 12.02 -11.94
CA VAL A 153 5.99 12.96 -10.81
C VAL A 153 7.05 12.58 -9.77
N LEU A 154 7.13 11.30 -9.40
CA LEU A 154 8.13 10.80 -8.47
C LEU A 154 9.55 11.04 -8.99
N CYS A 155 9.84 10.72 -10.26
CA CYS A 155 11.14 10.98 -10.84
C CYS A 155 11.54 12.46 -10.79
N ASP A 156 10.59 13.37 -11.02
CA ASP A 156 10.86 14.82 -10.98
C ASP A 156 11.05 15.32 -9.54
N MET A 157 10.41 14.69 -8.55
CA MET A 157 10.63 14.99 -7.12
C MET A 157 12.04 14.63 -6.63
N TYR A 158 12.66 13.56 -7.16
CA TYR A 158 13.99 13.11 -6.74
C TYR A 158 15.15 13.75 -7.52
N LYS A 159 14.87 14.46 -8.61
CA LYS A 159 15.87 15.19 -9.40
C LYS A 159 16.18 16.58 -8.85
N ASN A 160 15.35 17.06 -7.92
CA ASN A 160 15.50 18.33 -7.22
C ASN A 160 15.93 18.08 -5.76
#